data_AF-A0A2A4PB35-F1
#
_entry.id   AF-A0A2A4PB35-F1
#
_cell.length_a   1.000
_cell.length_b   1.000
_cell.length_c   1.000
_cell.angle_alpha   90.00
_cell.angle_beta   90.00
_cell.angle_gamma   90.00
#
_symmetry.space_group_name_H-M   'P 1'
#
loop_
_entity.id
_entity.type
_entity.pdbx_description
1 polymer ?
#
loop_
_entity_poly.entity_id
_entity_poly.type
_entity_poly.pdbx_seq_one_letter_code
_entity_poly.pdbx_strand_id
1 'polypeptide(L)'
;MTLTPESKSSSLDTVRATSRALPIALLRARETVMGPIRLMLTGAGVTEQQWRVLRVLAENGVMDPTALSEASCLLLPSLTRIVNYLEKQNLVTRARHETDGRRFLLEITPLGNALIARNIPHSNEIYAALEKQFGQDKMEQLLDLLQDLSNIDLK
;
A
#
# COMPACT_ATOMS: atom_id res chain seq x y z
N MET A 1 41.78 11.56 47.87
CA MET A 1 41.61 11.63 46.41
C MET A 1 40.57 10.60 46.04
N THR A 2 39.31 11.00 46.04
CA THR A 2 38.15 10.10 45.92
C THR A 2 37.70 10.11 44.48
N LEU A 3 37.92 9.00 43.76
CA LEU A 3 37.44 8.82 42.40
C LEU A 3 35.91 8.62 42.45
N THR A 4 35.16 9.57 41.93
CA THR A 4 33.73 9.41 41.62
C THR A 4 33.58 8.39 40.47
N PRO A 5 32.66 7.42 40.55
CA PRO A 5 32.38 6.57 39.40
C PRO A 5 31.58 7.40 38.40
N GLU A 6 32.15 7.62 37.21
CA GLU A 6 31.43 8.14 36.07
C GLU A 6 30.21 7.24 35.80
N SER A 7 29.02 7.79 35.97
CA SER A 7 27.80 7.13 35.52
C SER A 7 27.85 7.08 33.99
N LYS A 8 28.15 5.91 33.43
CA LYS A 8 27.91 5.62 32.02
C LYS A 8 26.39 5.71 31.78
N SER A 9 25.91 6.90 31.44
CA SER A 9 24.60 7.07 30.82
C SER A 9 24.59 6.19 29.58
N SER A 10 23.76 5.16 29.60
CA SER A 10 23.64 4.22 28.48
C SER A 10 23.06 4.97 27.28
N SER A 11 23.68 4.86 26.12
CA SER A 11 23.18 5.43 24.85
C SER A 11 21.79 4.92 24.44
N LEU A 12 21.24 3.95 25.16
CA LEU A 12 19.90 3.40 24.98
C LEU A 12 18.81 4.21 25.72
N ASP A 13 19.16 5.04 26.70
CA ASP A 13 18.19 5.83 27.47
C ASP A 13 17.55 6.96 26.63
N THR A 14 18.14 7.28 25.47
CA THR A 14 17.63 8.26 24.50
C THR A 14 16.83 7.62 23.35
N VAL A 15 16.86 6.29 23.19
CA VAL A 15 16.15 5.59 22.13
C VAL A 15 14.73 5.28 22.60
N ARG A 16 13.73 5.73 21.82
CA ARG A 16 12.32 5.40 22.11
C ARG A 16 12.15 3.89 22.22
N ALA A 17 11.48 3.43 23.28
CA ALA A 17 11.10 2.03 23.41
C ALA A 17 10.39 1.54 22.13
N THR A 18 10.69 0.32 21.69
CA THR A 18 10.14 -0.23 20.43
C THR A 18 8.61 -0.30 20.41
N SER A 19 7.97 -0.35 21.58
CA SER A 19 6.51 -0.24 21.75
C SER A 19 5.94 1.13 21.35
N ARG A 20 6.74 2.19 21.37
CA ARG A 20 6.36 3.57 21.04
C ARG A 20 7.23 4.19 19.94
N ALA A 21 7.95 3.37 19.17
CA ALA A 21 8.69 3.80 18.00
C ALA A 21 7.77 3.83 16.77
N LEU A 22 7.61 5.00 16.15
CA LEU A 22 6.70 5.20 15.02
C LEU A 22 6.90 4.18 13.86
N PRO A 23 8.13 3.89 13.40
CA PRO A 23 8.33 2.90 12.33
C PRO A 23 7.81 1.50 12.70
N ILE A 24 8.02 1.07 13.95
CA ILE A 24 7.55 -0.25 14.42
C ILE A 24 6.03 -0.27 14.59
N ALA A 25 5.43 0.83 15.06
CA ALA A 25 3.98 0.95 15.16
C ALA A 25 3.31 0.88 13.78
N LEU A 26 3.86 1.58 12.77
CA LEU A 26 3.37 1.53 11.39
C LEU A 26 3.45 0.12 10.79
N LEU A 27 4.56 -0.60 11.01
CA LEU A 27 4.70 -1.98 10.54
C LEU A 27 3.67 -2.93 11.18
N ARG A 28 3.44 -2.81 12.49
CA ARG A 28 2.43 -3.62 13.20
C ARG A 28 1.01 -3.29 12.74
N ALA A 29 0.68 -2.01 12.62
CA ALA A 29 -0.62 -1.56 12.13
C ALA A 29 -0.87 -2.07 10.70
N ARG A 30 0.14 -1.97 9.83
CA ARG A 30 0.08 -2.53 8.48
C ARG A 30 -0.16 -4.04 8.51
N GLU A 31 0.49 -4.79 9.40
CA GLU A 31 0.27 -6.23 9.51
C GLU A 31 -1.17 -6.56 9.93
N THR A 32 -1.72 -5.84 10.91
CA THR A 32 -3.11 -5.99 11.35
C THR A 32 -4.11 -5.76 10.21
N VAL A 33 -3.91 -4.72 9.39
CA VAL A 33 -4.81 -4.41 8.27
C VAL A 33 -4.60 -5.38 7.10
N MET A 34 -3.34 -5.64 6.74
CA MET A 34 -3.02 -6.38 5.51
C MET A 34 -3.03 -7.91 5.68
N GLY A 35 -3.02 -8.44 6.91
CA GLY A 35 -3.09 -9.87 7.17
C GLY A 35 -4.35 -10.52 6.58
N PRO A 36 -5.55 -10.09 6.98
CA PRO A 36 -6.81 -10.60 6.41
C PRO A 36 -6.92 -10.39 4.90
N ILE A 37 -6.47 -9.24 4.40
CA ILE A 37 -6.46 -8.94 2.95
C ILE A 37 -5.56 -9.93 2.21
N ARG A 38 -4.36 -10.26 2.71
CA ARG A 38 -3.49 -11.27 2.07
C ARG A 38 -4.12 -12.65 2.02
N LEU A 39 -4.85 -13.06 3.06
CA LEU A 39 -5.59 -14.32 3.07
C LEU A 39 -6.67 -14.34 1.99
N MET A 40 -7.45 -13.26 1.87
CA MET A 40 -8.43 -13.10 0.77
C MET A 40 -7.76 -13.22 -0.61
N LEU A 41 -6.65 -12.49 -0.81
CA LEU A 41 -5.98 -12.44 -2.11
C LEU A 41 -5.34 -13.76 -2.53
N THR A 42 -5.00 -14.62 -1.56
CA THR A 42 -4.52 -15.98 -1.84
C THR A 42 -5.56 -16.79 -2.61
N GLY A 43 -6.85 -16.66 -2.27
CA GLY A 43 -7.95 -17.27 -3.02
C GLY A 43 -8.20 -16.62 -4.40
N ALA A 44 -7.78 -15.36 -4.58
CA ALA A 44 -7.94 -14.62 -5.83
C ALA A 44 -6.78 -14.83 -6.83
N GLY A 45 -5.69 -15.48 -6.42
CA GLY A 45 -4.53 -15.75 -7.28
C GLY A 45 -3.68 -14.51 -7.58
N VAL A 46 -3.76 -13.46 -6.76
CA VAL A 46 -2.98 -12.22 -6.94
C VAL A 46 -2.25 -11.83 -5.66
N THR A 47 -1.14 -11.11 -5.80
CA THR A 47 -0.40 -10.53 -4.67
C THR A 47 -1.01 -9.20 -4.23
N GLU A 48 -0.64 -8.71 -3.03
CA GLU A 48 -1.05 -7.38 -2.55
C GLU A 48 -0.69 -6.26 -3.55
N GLN A 49 0.50 -6.32 -4.13
CA GLN A 49 0.97 -5.30 -5.07
C GLN A 49 0.23 -5.36 -6.40
N GLN A 50 -0.07 -6.57 -6.91
CA GLN A 50 -0.89 -6.78 -8.11
C GLN A 50 -2.32 -6.28 -7.89
N TRP A 51 -2.93 -6.66 -6.77
CA TRP A 51 -4.25 -6.20 -6.37
C TRP A 51 -4.33 -4.67 -6.31
N ARG A 52 -3.32 -4.03 -5.72
CA ARG A 52 -3.26 -2.57 -5.63
C ARG A 52 -3.20 -1.91 -7.01
N VAL A 53 -2.37 -2.43 -7.92
CA VAL A 53 -2.32 -1.94 -9.31
C VAL A 53 -3.69 -2.07 -9.99
N LEU A 54 -4.36 -3.21 -9.84
CA LEU A 54 -5.70 -3.42 -10.40
C LEU A 54 -6.74 -2.47 -9.80
N ARG A 55 -6.73 -2.26 -8.47
CA ARG A 55 -7.66 -1.31 -7.85
C ARG A 55 -7.44 0.12 -8.33
N VAL A 56 -6.18 0.57 -8.39
CA VAL A 56 -5.86 1.94 -8.83
C VAL A 56 -6.34 2.17 -10.26
N LEU A 57 -6.12 1.20 -11.17
CA LEU A 57 -6.64 1.27 -12.53
C LEU A 57 -8.17 1.17 -12.61
N ALA A 58 -8.81 0.37 -11.74
CA ALA A 58 -10.27 0.29 -11.69
C ALA A 58 -10.93 1.60 -11.22
N GLU A 59 -10.27 2.32 -10.32
CA GLU A 59 -10.75 3.60 -9.77
C GLU A 59 -10.49 4.78 -10.70
N ASN A 60 -9.29 4.84 -11.30
CA ASN A 60 -8.83 6.00 -12.07
C ASN A 60 -8.93 5.81 -13.59
N GLY A 61 -9.25 4.60 -14.05
CA GLY A 61 -9.28 4.26 -15.48
C GLY A 61 -7.90 4.17 -16.10
N VAL A 62 -7.76 4.73 -17.31
CA VAL A 62 -6.53 4.68 -18.09
C VAL A 62 -5.46 5.59 -17.46
N MET A 63 -4.27 5.05 -17.20
CA MET A 63 -3.17 5.79 -16.56
C MET A 63 -1.84 5.59 -17.27
N ASP A 64 -0.96 6.58 -17.22
CA ASP A 64 0.45 6.38 -17.57
C ASP A 64 1.21 5.65 -16.44
N PRO A 65 2.32 4.96 -16.75
CA PRO A 65 3.09 4.20 -15.76
C PRO A 65 3.62 5.02 -14.58
N THR A 66 3.96 6.29 -14.76
CA THR A 66 4.49 7.13 -13.68
C THR A 66 3.38 7.43 -12.68
N ALA A 67 2.24 7.92 -13.15
CA ALA A 67 1.08 8.18 -12.30
C ALA A 67 0.60 6.90 -11.59
N LEU A 68 0.55 5.78 -12.30
CA LEU A 68 0.18 4.49 -11.71
C LEU A 68 1.18 4.05 -10.63
N SER A 69 2.48 4.30 -10.83
CA SER A 69 3.51 3.92 -9.85
C SER A 69 3.38 4.69 -8.54
N GLU A 70 3.10 6.00 -8.63
CA GLU A 70 2.87 6.86 -7.49
C GLU A 70 1.60 6.46 -6.74
N ALA A 71 0.47 6.34 -7.46
CA ALA A 71 -0.82 5.99 -6.87
C ALA A 71 -0.86 4.56 -6.29
N SER A 72 -0.03 3.64 -6.78
CA SER A 72 0.13 2.30 -6.21
C SER A 72 1.25 2.20 -5.15
N CYS A 73 1.94 3.30 -4.84
CA CYS A 73 3.10 3.33 -3.96
C CYS A 73 4.16 2.27 -4.34
N LEU A 74 4.48 2.19 -5.64
CA LEU A 74 5.45 1.27 -6.21
C LEU A 74 6.56 2.04 -6.91
N LEU A 75 7.79 1.52 -6.83
CA LEU A 75 8.86 1.97 -7.72
C LEU A 75 8.56 1.52 -9.15
N LEU A 76 8.86 2.36 -10.14
CA LEU A 76 8.67 2.06 -11.56
C LEU A 76 9.23 0.68 -12.01
N PRO A 77 10.44 0.24 -11.60
CA PRO A 77 10.93 -1.08 -11.96
C PRO A 77 10.08 -2.24 -11.42
N SER A 78 9.46 -2.06 -10.24
CA SER A 78 8.53 -3.04 -9.66
C SER A 78 7.19 -3.01 -10.37
N LEU A 79 6.67 -1.82 -10.68
CA LEU A 79 5.44 -1.67 -11.45
C LEU A 79 5.55 -2.38 -12.81
N THR A 80 6.63 -2.14 -13.55
CA THR A 80 6.84 -2.78 -14.87
C THR A 80 6.79 -4.31 -14.78
N ARG A 81 7.42 -4.91 -13.75
CA ARG A 81 7.35 -6.37 -13.55
C ARG A 81 5.93 -6.85 -13.25
N ILE A 82 5.19 -6.10 -12.43
CA ILE A 82 3.80 -6.41 -12.06
C ILE A 82 2.88 -6.30 -13.29
N VAL A 83 2.98 -5.21 -14.04
CA VAL A 83 2.18 -4.97 -15.25
C VAL A 83 2.44 -6.05 -16.29
N ASN A 84 3.70 -6.41 -16.56
CA ASN A 84 4.02 -7.50 -17.48
C ASN A 84 3.40 -8.84 -17.06
N TYR A 85 3.28 -9.10 -15.75
CA TYR A 85 2.58 -10.28 -15.26
C TYR A 85 1.07 -10.16 -15.46
N LEU A 86 0.47 -9.04 -15.09
CA LEU A 86 -0.98 -8.80 -15.21
C LEU A 86 -1.45 -8.82 -16.68
N GLU A 87 -0.65 -8.30 -17.61
CA GLU A 87 -0.91 -8.40 -19.05
C GLU A 87 -0.90 -9.86 -19.53
N LYS A 88 0.06 -10.68 -19.08
CA LYS A 88 0.08 -12.12 -19.39
C LYS A 88 -1.13 -12.87 -18.84
N GLN A 89 -1.74 -12.36 -17.76
CA GLN A 89 -2.98 -12.88 -17.18
C GLN A 89 -4.24 -12.26 -17.82
N ASN A 90 -4.10 -11.39 -18.82
CA ASN A 90 -5.18 -10.62 -19.45
C ASN A 90 -5.97 -9.74 -18.48
N LEU A 91 -5.36 -9.31 -17.38
CA LEU A 91 -6.00 -8.45 -16.36
C LEU A 91 -5.77 -6.96 -16.62
N VAL A 92 -4.70 -6.62 -17.34
CA VAL A 92 -4.33 -5.25 -17.75
C VAL A 92 -3.97 -5.28 -19.23
N THR A 93 -4.17 -4.17 -19.92
CA THR A 93 -3.72 -3.94 -21.30
C THR A 93 -2.83 -2.72 -21.39
N ARG A 94 -1.95 -2.71 -22.39
CA ARG A 94 -1.08 -1.59 -22.72
C ARG A 94 -1.36 -1.08 -24.13
N ALA A 95 -1.65 0.21 -24.25
CA ALA A 95 -1.83 0.89 -25.53
C ALA A 95 -0.74 1.96 -25.73
N ARG A 96 -0.36 2.24 -26.98
CA ARG A 96 0.49 3.40 -27.28
C ARG A 96 -0.32 4.68 -27.13
N HIS A 97 0.28 5.71 -26.56
CA HIS A 97 -0.34 7.03 -26.54
C HIS A 97 -0.46 7.56 -27.98
N GLU A 98 -1.64 8.04 -28.36
CA GLU A 98 -1.96 8.40 -29.76
C GLU A 98 -1.06 9.53 -30.30
N THR A 99 -0.64 10.45 -29.43
CA THR A 99 0.15 11.64 -29.80
C THR A 99 1.62 11.56 -29.38
N ASP A 100 2.00 10.64 -28.50
CA ASP A 100 3.39 10.46 -28.02
C ASP A 100 3.72 8.97 -28.02
N GLY A 101 4.16 8.44 -29.16
CA GLY A 101 4.46 7.02 -29.34
C GLY A 101 5.57 6.47 -28.43
N ARG A 102 6.23 7.31 -27.62
CA ARG A 102 7.18 6.89 -26.58
C ARG A 102 6.51 6.57 -25.24
N ARG A 103 5.28 7.05 -25.03
CA ARG A 103 4.47 6.80 -23.84
C ARG A 103 3.46 5.68 -24.11
N PHE A 104 3.30 4.81 -23.12
CA PHE A 104 2.25 3.81 -23.12
C PHE A 104 1.25 4.14 -22.02
N LEU A 105 0.00 3.78 -22.27
CA LEU A 105 -1.10 3.87 -21.31
C LEU A 105 -1.47 2.47 -20.85
N LEU A 106 -1.87 2.36 -19.59
CA LEU A 106 -2.27 1.13 -18.93
C LEU A 106 -3.74 1.22 -18.55
N GLU A 107 -4.47 0.16 -18.79
CA GLU A 107 -5.91 0.08 -18.52
C GLU A 107 -6.25 -1.30 -17.96
N ILE A 108 -7.19 -1.35 -17.01
CA ILE A 108 -7.72 -2.63 -16.52
C ILE A 108 -8.68 -3.23 -17.55
N THR A 109 -8.57 -4.53 -17.79
CA THR A 109 -9.46 -5.22 -18.73
C THR A 109 -10.82 -5.54 -18.08
N PRO A 110 -11.84 -5.96 -18.86
CA PRO A 110 -13.06 -6.53 -18.29
C PRO A 110 -12.81 -7.72 -17.35
N LEU A 111 -11.80 -8.55 -17.65
CA LEU A 111 -11.41 -9.67 -16.79
C LEU A 111 -10.80 -9.17 -15.47
N GLY A 112 -9.96 -8.13 -15.53
CA GLY A 112 -9.43 -7.46 -14.34
C GLY A 112 -10.53 -6.88 -13.46
N ASN A 113 -11.49 -6.17 -14.08
CA ASN A 113 -12.65 -5.62 -13.37
C ASN A 113 -13.49 -6.72 -12.71
N ALA A 114 -13.72 -7.85 -13.39
CA ALA A 114 -14.42 -8.99 -12.82
C ALA A 114 -13.68 -9.61 -11.63
N LEU A 115 -12.33 -9.62 -11.65
CA LEU A 115 -11.52 -10.04 -10.51
C LEU A 115 -11.70 -9.09 -9.32
N ILE A 116 -11.68 -7.78 -9.54
CA ILE A 116 -11.95 -6.79 -8.49
C ILE A 116 -13.36 -6.98 -7.92
N ALA A 117 -14.37 -6.98 -8.78
CA ALA A 117 -15.78 -7.07 -8.38
C ALA A 117 -16.09 -8.33 -7.53
N ARG A 118 -15.48 -9.47 -7.87
CA ARG A 118 -15.64 -10.71 -7.10
C ARG A 118 -15.08 -10.63 -5.68
N ASN A 119 -14.07 -9.80 -5.45
CA ASN A 119 -13.37 -9.72 -4.16
C ASN A 119 -13.76 -8.49 -3.32
N ILE A 120 -14.43 -7.49 -3.91
CA ILE A 120 -14.94 -6.31 -3.19
C ILE A 120 -15.80 -6.69 -1.97
N PRO A 121 -16.78 -7.60 -2.06
CA PRO A 121 -17.61 -7.94 -0.90
C PRO A 121 -16.80 -8.42 0.31
N HIS A 122 -15.82 -9.30 0.08
CA HIS A 122 -14.97 -9.81 1.15
C HIS A 122 -13.99 -8.75 1.68
N SER A 123 -13.49 -7.86 0.80
CA SER A 123 -12.73 -6.69 1.21
C SER A 123 -13.56 -5.79 2.13
N ASN A 124 -14.83 -5.55 1.80
CA ASN A 124 -15.73 -4.71 2.59
C ASN A 124 -16.06 -5.35 3.94
N GLU A 125 -16.21 -6.68 4.00
CA GLU A 125 -16.38 -7.40 5.28
C GLU A 125 -15.16 -7.22 6.19
N ILE A 126 -13.95 -7.27 5.64
CA ILE A 126 -12.71 -7.04 6.39
C ILE A 126 -12.67 -5.62 6.93
N TYR A 127 -12.97 -4.60 6.10
CA TYR A 127 -13.00 -3.21 6.54
C TYR A 127 -14.10 -2.94 7.57
N ALA A 128 -15.30 -3.47 7.39
CA ALA A 128 -16.39 -3.34 8.37
C ALA A 128 -16.04 -3.99 9.72
N ALA A 129 -15.37 -5.14 9.72
CA ALA A 129 -14.89 -5.78 10.94
C ALA A 129 -13.79 -4.97 11.64
N LEU A 130 -12.93 -4.31 10.87
CA LEU A 130 -11.89 -3.42 11.38
C LEU A 130 -12.50 -2.14 11.98
N GLU A 131 -13.43 -1.50 11.27
CA GLU A 131 -14.16 -0.32 11.75
C GLU A 131 -14.96 -0.62 13.02
N LYS A 132 -15.62 -1.78 13.09
CA LYS A 132 -16.37 -2.19 14.29
C LYS A 132 -15.47 -2.34 15.51
N GLN A 133 -14.24 -2.83 15.35
CA GLN A 133 -13.31 -3.06 16.47
C GLN A 133 -12.49 -1.82 16.83
N PHE A 134 -12.06 -1.04 15.83
CA PHE A 134 -11.21 0.13 16.02
C PHE A 134 -12.02 1.38 16.32
N GLY A 135 -13.21 1.51 15.73
CA GLY A 135 -14.07 2.68 15.75
C GLY A 135 -13.90 3.52 14.47
N GLN A 136 -15.01 3.89 13.85
CA GLN A 136 -15.04 4.66 12.61
C GLN A 136 -14.34 6.03 12.75
N ASP A 137 -14.70 6.82 13.76
CA ASP A 137 -14.10 8.14 13.98
C ASP A 137 -12.57 8.07 14.20
N LYS A 138 -12.10 7.03 14.88
CA LYS A 138 -10.66 6.79 15.08
C LYS A 138 -9.97 6.37 13.79
N MET A 139 -10.67 5.62 12.93
CA MET A 139 -10.16 5.24 11.61
C MET A 139 -9.96 6.47 10.73
N GLU A 140 -10.99 7.31 10.61
CA GLU A 140 -10.91 8.57 9.85
C GLU A 140 -9.80 9.47 10.38
N GLN A 141 -9.73 9.68 11.71
CA GLN A 141 -8.65 10.45 12.31
C GLN A 141 -7.27 9.84 12.03
N LEU A 142 -7.13 8.52 12.04
CA LEU A 142 -5.87 7.86 11.71
C LEU A 142 -5.49 8.06 10.24
N LEU A 143 -6.45 8.01 9.33
CA LEU A 143 -6.22 8.27 7.90
C LEU A 143 -5.74 9.69 7.66
N ASP A 144 -6.37 10.69 8.29
CA ASP A 144 -5.94 12.09 8.24
C ASP A 144 -4.50 12.25 8.75
N LEU A 145 -4.18 11.67 9.91
CA LEU A 145 -2.84 11.74 10.48
C LEU A 145 -1.78 11.03 9.62
N LEU A 146 -2.14 9.92 8.96
CA LEU A 146 -1.24 9.22 8.03
C LEU A 146 -1.03 10.02 6.76
N GLN A 147 -2.07 10.70 6.25
CA GLN A 147 -1.95 11.60 5.12
C GLN A 147 -1.04 12.78 5.44
N ASP A 148 -1.25 13.43 6.59
CA ASP A 148 -0.39 14.51 7.07
C ASP A 148 1.07 14.04 7.22
N LEU A 149 1.29 12.86 7.81
CA LEU A 149 2.61 12.26 7.95
C LEU A 149 3.27 11.98 6.59
N SER A 150 2.50 11.53 5.59
CA SER A 150 3.01 11.20 4.25
C SER A 150 3.45 12.43 3.44
N ASN A 151 2.97 13.62 3.81
CA ASN A 151 3.31 14.89 3.17
C ASN A 151 4.59 15.54 3.76
N ILE A 152 5.19 14.94 4.81
CA ILE A 152 6.40 15.50 5.44
C ILE A 152 7.62 15.21 4.56
N ASP A 153 8.31 16.27 4.15
CA ASP A 153 9.62 16.20 3.50
C ASP A 153 10.74 16.26 4.55
N LEU A 154 11.28 15.09 4.91
CA LEU A 154 12.49 14.98 5.72
C LEU A 154 13.69 14.88 4.76
N LYS A 155 14.35 16.01 4.54
CA LYS A 155 15.57 16.13 3.74
C LYS A 155 16.68 15.20 4.20
#